data_AF-A0A935FKF4-F1
#
_entry.id   AF-A0A935FKF4-F1
#
_cell.length_a   1.000
_cell.length_b   1.000
_cell.length_c   1.000
_cell.angle_alpha   90.00
_cell.angle_beta   90.00
_cell.angle_gamma   90.00
#
_symmetry.space_group_name_H-M   'P 1'
#
loop_
_entity.id
_entity.type
_entity.pdbx_description
1 polymer ?
#
loop_
_entity_poly.entity_id
_entity_poly.type
_entity_poly.pdbx_seq_one_letter_code
_entity_poly.pdbx_strand_id
1 'polypeptide(L)'
;MPTKVVSVAEMRELDRRAVAELGLSVALLMEHAGVAVYRAARQQFGVRGRRYLVLCGVGHNGGDGLVVARQLHAGGAAVRVLLLGDPARYDGVAGEQLDRARRSGVDVATATTAAELTTALAACEVVVDALLGTGLTRPVEGLFRAAIEAINGAGRAVIALDLPSGIDGDSGAIWGAAVRANCTVTFGLPKRGNLLFPGAERGGRLFVAPISMSPALLGDPTLRVALNEPAPLPPRHADGHKGSFGDVLFIAGAAGYYGAPCFAALALLRAGGGYARLATPRSLAPHLAALASEVVFVPQAETADGALAEQAAEGLLALAARVDCVALGNGLSLAAETQRLVRRLVPAIPVPLLLDGDGLTAIAAAPELLRQRRAPTVLTPHLGEMARLLDQPLSVVAADPIGSAERAAAAWGAIVVLKGARTLIATPDGEVSLNCTGNSGLATAGTGDVLVGTIAAMLGLGLPVPEAARVGVFVHGLAGDRVAAERGADGLIARDLLEALPAAVRAYRAEHAALTTGGGGVLERL
;
A
#
# COMPACT_ATOMS: atom_id res chain seq x y z
N MET A 1 1.49 -10.88 14.51
CA MET A 1 2.46 -9.92 13.96
C MET A 1 1.99 -9.58 12.56
N PRO A 2 2.15 -8.33 12.11
CA PRO A 2 1.80 -7.94 10.75
C PRO A 2 2.49 -8.81 9.72
N THR A 3 1.80 -9.13 8.62
CA THR A 3 2.42 -9.85 7.49
C THR A 3 3.58 -9.03 6.93
N LYS A 4 4.80 -9.58 6.96
CA LYS A 4 6.00 -8.92 6.41
C LYS A 4 5.93 -8.85 4.89
N VAL A 5 6.53 -7.82 4.31
CA VAL A 5 6.68 -7.61 2.87
C VAL A 5 8.16 -7.54 2.58
N VAL A 6 8.63 -8.29 1.59
CA VAL A 6 10.06 -8.49 1.35
C VAL A 6 10.51 -7.95 0.00
N SER A 7 11.74 -7.48 -0.06
CA SER A 7 12.48 -7.38 -1.31
C SER A 7 12.83 -8.78 -1.83
N VAL A 8 13.22 -8.85 -3.09
CA VAL A 8 13.78 -10.04 -3.71
C VAL A 8 14.99 -10.56 -2.93
N ALA A 9 15.89 -9.65 -2.51
CA ALA A 9 17.08 -10.01 -1.76
C ALA A 9 16.74 -10.58 -0.38
N GLU A 10 15.81 -9.96 0.35
CA GLU A 10 15.33 -10.47 1.64
C GLU A 10 14.70 -11.86 1.50
N MET A 11 13.85 -12.09 0.48
CA MET A 11 13.25 -13.42 0.28
C MET A 11 14.31 -14.50 -0.02
N ARG A 12 15.30 -14.20 -0.86
CA ARG A 12 16.40 -15.14 -1.17
C ARG A 12 17.20 -15.49 0.08
N GLU A 13 17.39 -14.51 0.97
CA GLU A 13 18.06 -14.75 2.25
C GLU A 13 17.20 -15.64 3.17
N LEU A 14 15.88 -15.44 3.20
CA LEU A 14 14.97 -16.34 3.92
C LEU A 14 15.00 -17.77 3.35
N ASP A 15 15.04 -17.94 2.03
CA ASP A 15 15.20 -19.26 1.39
C ASP A 15 16.52 -19.93 1.83
N ARG A 16 17.62 -19.18 1.82
CA ARG A 16 18.94 -19.66 2.25
C ARG A 16 18.93 -20.09 3.72
N ARG A 17 18.32 -19.28 4.59
CA ARG A 17 18.19 -19.57 6.02
C ARG A 17 17.23 -20.72 6.30
N ALA A 18 16.16 -20.88 5.53
CA ALA A 18 15.28 -22.03 5.62
C ALA A 18 16.04 -23.35 5.38
N VAL A 19 16.96 -23.37 4.42
CA VAL A 19 17.84 -24.52 4.19
C VAL A 19 18.86 -24.68 5.34
N ALA A 20 19.58 -23.61 5.69
CA ALA A 20 20.68 -23.68 6.63
C ALA A 20 20.25 -23.91 8.09
N GLU A 21 19.15 -23.29 8.53
CA GLU A 21 18.70 -23.27 9.92
C GLU A 21 17.62 -24.31 10.19
N LEU A 22 16.73 -24.58 9.22
CA LEU A 22 15.60 -25.51 9.38
C LEU A 22 15.83 -26.86 8.70
N GLY A 23 16.94 -27.03 7.96
CA GLY A 23 17.24 -28.28 7.26
C GLY A 23 16.27 -28.61 6.12
N LEU A 24 15.52 -27.63 5.62
CA LEU A 24 14.64 -27.82 4.47
C LEU A 24 15.48 -27.98 3.20
N SER A 25 15.00 -28.78 2.25
CA SER A 25 15.63 -28.86 0.93
C SER A 25 14.96 -27.91 -0.05
N VAL A 26 15.72 -27.38 -1.01
CA VAL A 26 15.17 -26.56 -2.11
C VAL A 26 14.07 -27.32 -2.87
N ALA A 27 14.24 -28.63 -3.05
CA ALA A 27 13.23 -29.50 -3.66
C ALA A 27 11.91 -29.56 -2.85
N LEU A 28 11.98 -29.55 -1.52
CA LEU A 28 10.80 -29.53 -0.66
C LEU A 28 10.07 -28.18 -0.72
N LEU A 29 10.81 -27.07 -0.70
CA LEU A 29 10.24 -25.73 -0.85
C LEU A 29 9.50 -25.59 -2.20
N MET A 30 10.14 -26.03 -3.28
CA MET A 30 9.58 -26.06 -4.65
C MET A 30 8.34 -26.96 -4.74
N GLU A 31 8.34 -28.12 -4.07
CA GLU A 31 7.18 -29.01 -4.02
C GLU A 31 5.98 -28.33 -3.34
N HIS A 32 6.22 -27.65 -2.21
CA HIS A 32 5.16 -26.92 -1.49
C HIS A 32 4.65 -25.71 -2.26
N ALA A 33 5.52 -24.99 -2.96
CA ALA A 33 5.15 -23.91 -3.87
C ALA A 33 4.18 -24.42 -4.95
N GLY A 34 4.56 -25.50 -5.65
CA GLY A 34 3.71 -26.10 -6.68
C GLY A 34 2.38 -26.66 -6.16
N VAL A 35 2.37 -27.28 -4.97
CA VAL A 35 1.13 -27.73 -4.33
C VAL A 35 0.22 -26.57 -3.95
N ALA A 36 0.77 -25.44 -3.50
CA ALA A 36 -0.02 -24.25 -3.18
C ALA A 36 -0.69 -23.67 -4.43
N VAL A 37 0.03 -23.59 -5.55
CA VAL A 37 -0.52 -23.16 -6.84
C VAL A 37 -1.60 -24.13 -7.31
N TYR A 38 -1.40 -25.45 -7.18
CA TYR A 38 -2.42 -26.45 -7.49
C TYR A 38 -3.72 -26.22 -6.69
N ARG A 39 -3.61 -25.91 -5.39
CA ARG A 39 -4.77 -25.61 -4.54
C ARG A 39 -5.49 -24.34 -5.00
N ALA A 40 -4.75 -23.28 -5.32
CA ALA A 40 -5.32 -22.04 -5.85
C ALA A 40 -6.00 -22.28 -7.20
N ALA A 41 -5.36 -22.97 -8.13
CA ALA A 41 -5.93 -23.34 -9.43
C ALA A 41 -7.22 -24.16 -9.27
N ARG A 42 -7.23 -25.13 -8.36
CA ARG A 42 -8.43 -25.94 -8.05
C ARG A 42 -9.58 -25.09 -7.50
N GLN A 43 -9.29 -24.12 -6.65
CA GLN A 43 -10.30 -23.24 -6.07
C GLN A 43 -10.85 -22.24 -7.10
N GLN A 44 -9.99 -21.66 -7.93
CA GLN A 44 -10.37 -20.58 -8.85
C GLN A 44 -10.92 -21.07 -10.19
N PHE A 45 -10.36 -22.15 -10.74
CA PHE A 45 -10.63 -22.58 -12.12
C PHE A 45 -11.09 -24.05 -12.24
N GLY A 46 -10.89 -24.85 -11.19
CA GLY A 46 -11.12 -26.28 -11.20
C GLY A 46 -10.03 -27.05 -11.96
N VAL A 47 -9.88 -28.36 -11.70
CA VAL A 47 -8.78 -29.16 -12.27
C VAL A 47 -9.29 -30.28 -13.18
N ARG A 48 -10.14 -31.17 -12.65
CA ARG A 48 -10.54 -32.39 -13.36
C ARG A 48 -11.22 -32.06 -14.70
N GLY A 49 -10.69 -32.64 -15.79
CA GLY A 49 -11.22 -32.45 -17.15
C GLY A 49 -10.88 -31.11 -17.81
N ARG A 50 -10.17 -30.21 -17.14
CA ARG A 50 -9.74 -28.92 -17.71
C ARG A 50 -8.44 -29.05 -18.48
N ARG A 51 -8.26 -28.18 -19.47
CA ARG A 51 -7.02 -28.08 -20.24
C ARG A 51 -6.12 -26.95 -19.73
N TYR A 52 -4.97 -27.34 -19.20
CA TYR A 52 -3.96 -26.42 -18.68
C TYR A 52 -2.75 -26.34 -19.61
N LEU A 53 -2.28 -25.13 -19.86
CA LEU A 53 -0.99 -24.85 -20.47
C LEU A 53 -0.05 -24.27 -19.43
N VAL A 54 1.08 -24.92 -19.17
CA VAL A 54 2.12 -24.41 -18.27
C VAL A 54 3.29 -23.93 -19.10
N LEU A 55 3.64 -22.65 -18.96
CA LEU A 55 4.75 -22.05 -19.68
C LEU A 55 5.94 -21.89 -18.72
N CYS A 56 7.00 -22.68 -18.91
CA CYS A 56 8.14 -22.72 -18.00
C CYS A 56 9.39 -22.09 -18.61
N GLY A 57 10.02 -21.16 -17.89
CA GLY A 57 11.39 -20.72 -18.18
C GLY A 57 12.42 -21.65 -17.54
N VAL A 58 13.70 -21.52 -17.91
CA VAL A 58 14.78 -22.43 -17.46
C VAL A 58 15.18 -22.33 -15.98
N GLY A 59 14.63 -21.38 -15.22
CA GLY A 59 15.02 -21.12 -13.82
C GLY A 59 14.17 -21.85 -12.78
N HIS A 60 14.35 -21.52 -11.50
CA HIS A 60 13.56 -22.08 -10.39
C HIS A 60 12.05 -21.90 -10.58
N ASN A 61 11.59 -20.75 -11.11
CA ASN A 61 10.16 -20.52 -11.36
C ASN A 61 9.57 -21.55 -12.35
N GLY A 62 10.34 -21.93 -13.38
CA GLY A 62 9.92 -23.00 -14.28
C GLY A 62 9.96 -24.38 -13.64
N GLY A 63 10.88 -24.61 -12.71
CA GLY A 63 10.88 -25.77 -11.81
C GLY A 63 9.60 -25.87 -10.98
N ASP A 64 9.16 -24.76 -10.36
CA ASP A 64 7.86 -24.67 -9.68
C ASP A 64 6.72 -25.00 -10.66
N GLY A 65 6.75 -24.43 -11.87
CA GLY A 65 5.79 -24.73 -12.93
C GLY A 65 5.71 -26.22 -13.29
N LEU A 66 6.85 -26.94 -13.32
CA LEU A 66 6.89 -28.37 -13.58
C LEU A 66 6.26 -29.19 -12.44
N VAL A 67 6.42 -28.77 -11.18
CA VAL A 67 5.67 -29.34 -10.05
C VAL A 67 4.17 -29.11 -10.25
N VAL A 68 3.76 -27.87 -10.57
CA VAL A 68 2.36 -27.53 -10.83
C VAL A 68 1.76 -28.40 -11.93
N ALA A 69 2.48 -28.58 -13.04
CA ALA A 69 2.07 -29.41 -14.15
C ALA A 69 1.80 -30.86 -13.71
N ARG A 70 2.70 -31.45 -12.92
CA ARG A 70 2.55 -32.81 -12.38
C ARG A 70 1.36 -32.91 -11.42
N GLN A 71 1.18 -31.92 -10.53
CA GLN A 71 0.06 -31.89 -9.58
C GLN A 71 -1.30 -31.74 -10.28
N LEU A 72 -1.39 -30.87 -11.29
CA LEU A 72 -2.58 -30.72 -12.13
C LEU A 72 -2.91 -32.02 -12.90
N HIS A 73 -1.89 -32.65 -13.49
CA HIS A 73 -2.04 -33.92 -14.20
C HIS A 73 -2.55 -35.03 -13.28
N ALA A 74 -1.95 -35.17 -12.09
CA ALA A 74 -2.41 -36.12 -11.07
C ALA A 74 -3.85 -35.81 -10.59
N GLY A 75 -4.26 -34.53 -10.61
CA GLY A 75 -5.63 -34.10 -10.34
C GLY A 75 -6.64 -34.35 -11.46
N GLY A 76 -6.20 -34.94 -12.60
CA GLY A 76 -7.07 -35.27 -13.73
C GLY A 76 -7.26 -34.15 -14.75
N ALA A 77 -6.37 -33.15 -14.79
CA ALA A 77 -6.33 -32.17 -15.88
C ALA A 77 -5.59 -32.73 -17.10
N ALA A 78 -5.97 -32.25 -18.29
CA ALA A 78 -5.16 -32.39 -19.50
C ALA A 78 -4.10 -31.28 -19.47
N VAL A 79 -2.83 -31.64 -19.25
CA VAL A 79 -1.75 -30.67 -19.04
C VAL A 79 -0.74 -30.77 -20.16
N ARG A 80 -0.42 -29.62 -20.76
CA ARG A 80 0.72 -29.45 -21.66
C ARG A 80 1.68 -28.43 -21.07
N VAL A 81 2.97 -28.74 -21.12
CA VAL A 81 4.05 -27.85 -20.74
C VAL A 81 4.79 -27.40 -21.99
N LEU A 82 5.02 -26.09 -22.11
CA LEU A 82 5.97 -25.54 -23.08
C LEU A 82 7.15 -24.92 -22.34
N LEU A 83 8.34 -25.46 -22.62
CA LEU A 83 9.60 -24.91 -22.13
C LEU A 83 10.04 -23.78 -23.06
N LEU A 84 10.32 -22.60 -22.48
CA LEU A 84 10.89 -21.46 -23.18
C LEU A 84 12.36 -21.33 -22.80
N GLY A 85 13.21 -21.87 -23.67
CA GLY A 85 14.64 -21.98 -23.47
C GLY A 85 15.12 -23.41 -23.66
N ASP A 86 16.45 -23.57 -23.67
CA ASP A 86 17.09 -24.85 -23.90
C ASP A 86 16.86 -25.82 -22.70
N PRO A 87 16.22 -26.99 -22.91
CA PRO A 87 16.06 -28.00 -21.88
C PRO A 87 17.37 -28.45 -21.24
N ALA A 88 18.50 -28.38 -21.96
CA ALA A 88 19.81 -28.74 -21.41
C ALA A 88 20.29 -27.79 -20.30
N ARG A 89 19.65 -26.62 -20.15
CA ARG A 89 19.93 -25.65 -19.08
C ARG A 89 19.13 -25.89 -17.81
N TYR A 90 18.23 -26.88 -17.79
CA TYR A 90 17.57 -27.30 -16.56
C TYR A 90 18.53 -28.19 -15.78
N ASP A 91 19.19 -27.63 -14.77
CA ASP A 91 20.09 -28.32 -13.87
C ASP A 91 19.53 -28.38 -12.43
N GLY A 92 20.26 -29.09 -11.57
CA GLY A 92 19.91 -29.26 -10.16
C GLY A 92 18.44 -29.67 -9.95
N VAL A 93 17.77 -28.96 -9.04
CA VAL A 93 16.38 -29.27 -8.65
C VAL A 93 15.39 -29.05 -9.80
N ALA A 94 15.60 -28.04 -10.66
CA ALA A 94 14.70 -27.79 -11.79
C ALA A 94 14.77 -28.92 -12.84
N GLY A 95 15.98 -29.44 -13.10
CA GLY A 95 16.18 -30.63 -13.93
C GLY A 95 15.49 -31.87 -13.36
N GLU A 96 15.60 -32.10 -12.05
CA GLU A 96 14.88 -33.20 -11.39
C GLU A 96 13.36 -33.10 -11.56
N GLN A 97 12.77 -31.89 -11.47
CA GLN A 97 11.34 -31.72 -11.69
C GLN A 97 10.93 -31.93 -13.14
N LEU A 98 11.78 -31.57 -14.11
CA LEU A 98 11.54 -31.83 -15.53
C LEU A 98 11.47 -33.34 -15.79
N ASP A 99 12.42 -34.09 -15.24
CA ASP A 99 12.43 -35.55 -15.33
C ASP A 99 11.20 -36.18 -14.65
N ARG A 100 10.83 -35.70 -13.46
CA ARG A 100 9.63 -36.17 -12.75
C ARG A 100 8.36 -35.88 -13.54
N ALA A 101 8.22 -34.70 -14.14
CA ALA A 101 7.06 -34.34 -14.96
C ALA A 101 6.93 -35.29 -16.16
N ARG A 102 8.02 -35.53 -16.90
CA ARG A 102 8.05 -36.47 -18.03
C ARG A 102 7.69 -37.90 -17.61
N ARG A 103 8.31 -38.40 -16.54
CA ARG A 103 8.02 -39.75 -16.01
C ARG A 103 6.60 -39.90 -15.47
N SER A 104 5.96 -38.80 -15.10
CA SER A 104 4.56 -38.77 -14.66
C SER A 104 3.56 -38.72 -15.82
N GLY A 105 4.02 -38.72 -17.08
CA GLY A 105 3.15 -38.71 -18.26
C GLY A 105 2.65 -37.32 -18.68
N VAL A 106 3.25 -36.24 -18.16
CA VAL A 106 2.93 -34.87 -18.61
C VAL A 106 3.47 -34.66 -20.03
N ASP A 107 2.65 -34.07 -20.93
CA ASP A 107 3.08 -33.66 -22.27
C ASP A 107 4.01 -32.45 -22.16
N VAL A 108 5.31 -32.65 -22.40
CA VAL A 108 6.33 -31.61 -22.29
C VAL A 108 7.03 -31.42 -23.64
N ALA A 109 6.94 -30.21 -24.19
CA ALA A 109 7.62 -29.82 -25.42
C ALA A 109 8.39 -28.50 -25.23
N THR A 110 9.32 -28.20 -26.13
CA THR A 110 10.02 -26.91 -26.18
C THR A 110 9.35 -26.02 -27.22
N ALA A 111 9.05 -24.77 -26.87
CA ALA A 111 8.63 -23.77 -27.83
C ALA A 111 9.85 -22.98 -28.33
N THR A 112 9.95 -22.86 -29.64
CA THR A 112 11.01 -22.11 -30.33
C THR A 112 10.45 -20.92 -31.12
N THR A 113 9.15 -20.93 -31.40
CA THR A 113 8.48 -19.88 -32.19
C THR A 113 7.22 -19.35 -31.52
N ALA A 114 6.82 -18.12 -31.88
CA ALA A 114 5.57 -17.53 -31.43
C ALA A 114 4.33 -18.31 -31.92
N ALA A 115 4.40 -18.96 -33.09
CA ALA A 115 3.29 -19.72 -33.65
C ALA A 115 2.93 -20.96 -32.80
N GLU A 116 3.93 -21.64 -32.24
CA GLU A 116 3.74 -22.77 -31.33
C GLU A 116 3.02 -22.32 -30.04
N LEU A 117 3.39 -21.15 -29.51
CA LEU A 117 2.77 -20.55 -28.33
C LEU A 117 1.29 -20.24 -28.59
N THR A 118 0.98 -19.56 -29.70
CA THR A 118 -0.40 -19.23 -30.09
C THR A 118 -1.26 -20.48 -30.27
N THR A 119 -0.70 -21.52 -30.91
CA THR A 119 -1.42 -22.79 -31.13
C THR A 119 -1.76 -23.47 -29.81
N ALA A 120 -0.81 -23.54 -28.86
CA ALA A 120 -1.05 -24.13 -27.56
C ALA A 120 -2.05 -23.32 -26.72
N LEU A 121 -1.96 -21.98 -26.75
CA LEU A 121 -2.90 -21.09 -26.07
C LEU A 121 -4.33 -21.24 -26.58
N ALA A 122 -4.51 -21.45 -27.88
CA ALA A 122 -5.82 -21.73 -28.48
C ALA A 122 -6.42 -23.05 -27.97
N ALA A 123 -5.60 -24.03 -27.63
CA ALA A 123 -6.01 -25.36 -27.19
C ALA A 123 -6.23 -25.50 -25.67
N CYS A 124 -5.93 -24.47 -24.86
CA CYS A 124 -6.08 -24.50 -23.41
C CYS A 124 -7.24 -23.64 -22.90
N GLU A 125 -7.59 -23.82 -21.63
CA GLU A 125 -8.57 -22.99 -20.90
C GLU A 125 -7.89 -22.11 -19.85
N VAL A 126 -6.83 -22.63 -19.22
CA VAL A 126 -6.09 -21.97 -18.15
C VAL A 126 -4.59 -22.03 -18.46
N VAL A 127 -3.91 -20.90 -18.27
CA VAL A 127 -2.47 -20.75 -18.43
C VAL A 127 -1.82 -20.61 -17.05
N VAL A 128 -0.74 -21.35 -16.83
CA VAL A 128 0.16 -21.19 -15.69
C VAL A 128 1.42 -20.48 -16.17
N ASP A 129 1.60 -19.24 -15.69
CA ASP A 129 2.78 -18.43 -15.96
C ASP A 129 3.90 -18.79 -14.97
N ALA A 130 4.88 -19.54 -15.47
CA ALA A 130 6.09 -19.96 -14.78
C ALA A 130 7.34 -19.53 -15.56
N LEU A 131 7.25 -18.44 -16.33
CA LEU A 131 8.30 -18.03 -17.26
C LEU A 131 9.48 -17.37 -16.52
N LEU A 132 9.19 -16.35 -15.72
CA LEU A 132 10.16 -15.49 -15.04
C LEU A 132 9.65 -15.20 -13.63
N GLY A 133 10.54 -15.24 -12.64
CA GLY A 133 10.21 -14.90 -11.25
C GLY A 133 11.08 -13.74 -10.77
N THR A 134 11.52 -13.81 -9.51
CA THR A 134 12.40 -12.81 -8.87
C THR A 134 13.80 -12.67 -9.49
N GLY A 135 14.14 -13.47 -10.52
CA GLY A 135 15.41 -13.42 -11.24
C GLY A 135 15.49 -12.41 -12.37
N LEU A 136 14.45 -11.60 -12.60
CA LEU A 136 14.40 -10.61 -13.68
C LEU A 136 15.43 -9.50 -13.46
N THR A 137 16.36 -9.33 -14.41
CA THR A 137 17.46 -8.34 -14.33
C THR A 137 17.64 -7.54 -15.61
N ARG A 138 16.78 -7.75 -16.62
CA ARG A 138 16.82 -7.08 -17.92
C ARG A 138 15.43 -7.04 -18.57
N PRO A 139 15.14 -6.07 -19.45
CA PRO A 139 13.87 -6.02 -20.18
C PRO A 139 13.53 -7.34 -20.85
N VAL A 140 12.26 -7.72 -20.83
CA VAL A 140 11.78 -8.93 -21.48
C VAL A 140 11.71 -8.72 -22.99
N GLU A 141 12.41 -9.58 -23.73
CA GLU A 141 12.59 -9.48 -25.18
C GLU A 141 12.41 -10.85 -25.87
N GLY A 142 12.43 -10.86 -27.20
CA GLY A 142 12.41 -12.07 -28.02
C GLY A 142 11.21 -12.97 -27.74
N LEU A 143 11.46 -14.28 -27.65
CA LEU A 143 10.40 -15.29 -27.48
C LEU A 143 9.65 -15.14 -26.15
N PHE A 144 10.31 -14.70 -25.07
CA PHE A 144 9.64 -14.45 -23.79
C PHE A 144 8.63 -13.31 -23.92
N ARG A 145 9.01 -12.21 -24.59
CA ARG A 145 8.08 -11.11 -24.85
C ARG A 145 6.90 -11.56 -25.71
N ALA A 146 7.17 -12.31 -26.78
CA ALA A 146 6.12 -12.85 -27.65
C ALA A 146 5.16 -13.77 -26.87
N ALA A 147 5.68 -14.57 -25.93
CA ALA A 147 4.85 -15.40 -25.05
C ALA A 147 3.96 -14.57 -24.15
N ILE A 148 4.50 -13.56 -23.48
CA ILE A 148 3.73 -12.65 -22.62
C ILE A 148 2.61 -11.96 -23.40
N GLU A 149 2.93 -11.41 -24.57
CA GLU A 149 1.96 -10.75 -25.44
C GLU A 149 0.86 -11.73 -25.91
N ALA A 150 1.25 -12.96 -26.27
CA ALA A 150 0.30 -14.01 -26.65
C ALA A 150 -0.61 -14.42 -25.49
N ILE A 151 -0.07 -14.59 -24.27
CA ILE A 151 -0.87 -14.88 -23.06
C ILE A 151 -1.92 -13.80 -22.85
N ASN A 152 -1.49 -12.53 -22.86
CA ASN A 152 -2.36 -11.38 -22.62
C ASN A 152 -3.46 -11.23 -23.70
N GLY A 153 -3.17 -11.62 -24.94
CA GLY A 153 -4.11 -11.57 -26.07
C GLY A 153 -5.03 -12.80 -26.19
N ALA A 154 -4.75 -13.90 -25.50
CA ALA A 154 -5.46 -15.17 -25.71
C ALA A 154 -6.84 -15.25 -25.04
N GLY A 155 -7.19 -14.30 -24.17
CA GLY A 155 -8.47 -14.31 -23.43
C GLY A 155 -8.65 -15.55 -22.55
N ARG A 156 -7.55 -16.11 -22.04
CA ARG A 156 -7.53 -17.28 -21.15
C ARG A 156 -7.43 -16.85 -19.69
N ALA A 157 -7.86 -17.72 -18.79
CA ALA A 157 -7.57 -17.54 -17.38
C ALA A 157 -6.06 -17.76 -17.13
N VAL A 158 -5.43 -16.92 -16.32
CA VAL A 158 -3.98 -16.94 -16.09
C VAL A 158 -3.72 -16.97 -14.58
N ILE A 159 -2.88 -17.91 -14.14
CA ILE A 159 -2.30 -17.95 -12.79
C ILE A 159 -0.79 -17.74 -12.89
N ALA A 160 -0.27 -16.72 -12.19
CA ALA A 160 1.16 -16.45 -12.12
C ALA A 160 1.81 -17.06 -10.88
N LEU A 161 3.01 -17.58 -11.06
CA LEU A 161 3.83 -18.13 -9.99
C LEU A 161 4.79 -17.06 -9.47
N ASP A 162 4.72 -16.80 -8.18
CA ASP A 162 5.46 -15.80 -7.42
C ASP A 162 5.16 -14.34 -7.80
N LEU A 163 5.44 -13.97 -9.04
CA LEU A 163 5.20 -12.67 -9.65
C LEU A 163 4.75 -12.91 -11.10
N PRO A 164 3.84 -12.08 -11.65
CA PRO A 164 3.60 -12.10 -13.09
C PRO A 164 4.91 -11.86 -13.84
N SER A 165 5.23 -12.74 -14.77
CA SER A 165 6.47 -12.65 -15.54
C SER A 165 6.60 -11.29 -16.19
N GLY A 166 7.74 -10.63 -15.99
CA GLY A 166 8.00 -9.27 -16.47
C GLY A 166 7.79 -8.15 -15.45
N ILE A 167 7.33 -8.48 -14.24
CA ILE A 167 7.28 -7.57 -13.10
C ILE A 167 8.57 -7.63 -12.29
N ASP A 168 9.12 -6.46 -12.00
CA ASP A 168 10.21 -6.30 -11.05
C ASP A 168 9.70 -6.53 -9.61
N GLY A 169 10.39 -7.41 -8.87
CA GLY A 169 9.94 -7.85 -7.55
C GLY A 169 10.08 -6.81 -6.44
N ASP A 170 10.84 -5.74 -6.65
CA ASP A 170 11.10 -4.72 -5.63
C ASP A 170 10.30 -3.44 -5.85
N SER A 171 10.20 -2.98 -7.10
CA SER A 171 9.53 -1.74 -7.49
C SER A 171 8.12 -1.96 -8.05
N GLY A 172 7.80 -3.16 -8.54
CA GLY A 172 6.57 -3.42 -9.29
C GLY A 172 6.60 -2.87 -10.72
N ALA A 173 7.74 -2.37 -11.20
CA ALA A 173 7.87 -1.86 -12.57
C ALA A 173 7.71 -2.97 -13.62
N ILE A 174 7.20 -2.61 -14.80
CA ILE A 174 7.12 -3.50 -15.96
C ILE A 174 8.41 -3.37 -16.77
N TRP A 175 9.13 -4.48 -16.95
CA TRP A 175 10.38 -4.51 -17.71
C TRP A 175 10.15 -5.11 -19.10
N GLY A 176 9.83 -4.25 -20.08
CA GLY A 176 9.57 -4.65 -21.47
C GLY A 176 8.13 -5.08 -21.72
N ALA A 177 7.70 -6.20 -21.12
CA ALA A 177 6.32 -6.69 -21.15
C ALA A 177 6.02 -7.47 -19.88
N ALA A 178 4.77 -7.45 -19.40
CA ALA A 178 4.35 -8.21 -18.22
C ALA A 178 3.06 -9.00 -18.45
N VAL A 179 2.99 -10.20 -17.88
CA VAL A 179 1.78 -11.02 -17.87
C VAL A 179 0.68 -10.32 -17.07
N ARG A 180 -0.56 -10.40 -17.55
CA ARG A 180 -1.76 -9.99 -16.80
C ARG A 180 -2.45 -11.25 -16.27
N ALA A 181 -2.25 -11.51 -14.99
CA ALA A 181 -2.81 -12.67 -14.31
C ALA A 181 -4.22 -12.39 -13.75
N ASN A 182 -5.05 -13.41 -13.67
CA ASN A 182 -6.29 -13.37 -12.88
C ASN A 182 -5.99 -13.53 -11.39
N CYS A 183 -4.98 -14.34 -11.07
CA CYS A 183 -4.43 -14.43 -9.72
C CYS A 183 -2.94 -14.77 -9.74
N THR A 184 -2.25 -14.41 -8.66
CA THR A 184 -0.84 -14.72 -8.43
C THR A 184 -0.71 -15.49 -7.12
N VAL A 185 0.12 -16.53 -7.10
CA VAL A 185 0.46 -17.26 -5.87
C VAL A 185 1.92 -16.99 -5.54
N THR A 186 2.16 -16.20 -4.51
CA THR A 186 3.50 -15.91 -3.99
C THR A 186 3.86 -16.77 -2.80
N PHE A 187 5.15 -17.04 -2.62
CA PHE A 187 5.63 -18.05 -1.69
C PHE A 187 6.33 -17.42 -0.48
N GLY A 188 5.97 -17.88 0.72
CA GLY A 188 6.53 -17.41 1.99
C GLY A 188 5.96 -16.06 2.40
N LEU A 189 6.41 -14.99 1.75
CA LEU A 189 5.97 -13.61 1.97
C LEU A 189 5.73 -12.91 0.62
N PRO A 190 4.80 -11.93 0.57
CA PRO A 190 4.61 -11.11 -0.60
C PRO A 190 5.85 -10.25 -0.86
N LYS A 191 6.22 -10.15 -2.12
CA LYS A 191 7.28 -9.25 -2.58
C LYS A 191 6.69 -7.86 -2.75
N ARG A 192 7.53 -6.83 -2.62
CA ARG A 192 7.10 -5.42 -2.83
C ARG A 192 6.40 -5.23 -4.18
N GLY A 193 6.91 -5.85 -5.24
CA GLY A 193 6.34 -5.82 -6.60
C GLY A 193 4.97 -6.50 -6.75
N ASN A 194 4.55 -7.36 -5.81
CA ASN A 194 3.17 -7.86 -5.78
C ASN A 194 2.17 -6.78 -5.33
N LEU A 195 2.64 -5.76 -4.61
CA LEU A 195 1.80 -4.78 -3.93
C LEU A 195 1.90 -3.39 -4.55
N LEU A 196 3.09 -3.01 -5.03
CA LEU A 196 3.34 -1.73 -5.68
C LEU A 196 2.82 -1.72 -7.12
N PHE A 197 2.30 -0.57 -7.56
CA PHE A 197 1.84 -0.37 -8.93
C PHE A 197 3.01 -0.01 -9.85
N PRO A 198 2.99 -0.45 -11.12
CA PRO A 198 1.90 -1.16 -11.80
C PRO A 198 1.84 -2.69 -11.56
N GLY A 199 2.82 -3.28 -10.87
CA GLY A 199 2.91 -4.73 -10.64
C GLY A 199 1.67 -5.36 -10.01
N ALA A 200 1.10 -4.72 -9.00
CA ALA A 200 -0.14 -5.16 -8.35
C ALA A 200 -1.32 -5.29 -9.32
N GLU A 201 -1.45 -4.37 -10.28
CA GLU A 201 -2.52 -4.42 -11.29
C GLU A 201 -2.38 -5.64 -12.22
N ARG A 202 -1.14 -6.08 -12.46
CA ARG A 202 -0.84 -7.24 -13.30
C ARG A 202 -1.05 -8.56 -12.57
N GLY A 203 -1.01 -8.57 -11.23
CA GLY A 203 -1.09 -9.78 -10.42
C GLY A 203 -2.48 -10.37 -10.24
N GLY A 204 -3.53 -9.58 -10.45
CA GLY A 204 -4.88 -9.98 -10.06
C GLY A 204 -4.95 -10.29 -8.56
N ARG A 205 -5.80 -11.24 -8.17
CA ARG A 205 -5.93 -11.66 -6.76
C ARG A 205 -4.64 -12.29 -6.24
N LEU A 206 -4.13 -11.84 -5.09
CA LEU A 206 -2.89 -12.35 -4.52
C LEU A 206 -3.14 -13.44 -3.46
N PHE A 207 -2.49 -14.59 -3.63
CA PHE A 207 -2.43 -15.65 -2.63
C PHE A 207 -1.02 -15.74 -2.06
N VAL A 208 -0.86 -15.50 -0.75
CA VAL A 208 0.41 -15.72 -0.05
C VAL A 208 0.41 -17.12 0.52
N ALA A 209 1.22 -18.00 -0.07
CA ALA A 209 1.27 -19.41 0.24
C ALA A 209 2.41 -19.72 1.25
N PRO A 210 2.10 -20.37 2.38
CA PRO A 210 3.13 -20.89 3.27
C PRO A 210 3.85 -22.08 2.60
N ILE A 211 5.18 -22.02 2.54
CA ILE A 211 6.03 -23.06 1.94
C ILE A 211 6.92 -23.73 2.99
N SER A 212 6.35 -24.06 4.16
CA SER A 212 7.05 -24.69 5.30
C SER A 212 8.15 -23.88 5.98
N MET A 213 8.27 -22.60 5.68
CA MET A 213 9.05 -21.68 6.52
C MET A 213 8.33 -21.45 7.85
N SER A 214 9.09 -21.36 8.94
CA SER A 214 8.52 -21.15 10.27
C SER A 214 8.03 -19.70 10.45
N PRO A 215 6.99 -19.46 11.29
CA PRO A 215 6.55 -18.09 11.59
C PRO A 215 7.65 -17.20 12.17
N ALA A 216 8.60 -17.78 12.91
CA ALA A 216 9.75 -17.04 13.45
C ALA A 216 10.69 -16.54 12.34
N LEU A 217 10.92 -17.35 11.31
CA LEU A 217 11.74 -16.97 10.15
C LEU A 217 11.03 -15.91 9.30
N LEU A 218 9.72 -16.08 9.06
CA LEU A 218 8.92 -15.13 8.28
C LEU A 218 8.62 -13.83 9.04
N GLY A 219 8.67 -13.86 10.37
CA GLY A 219 8.48 -12.72 11.27
C GLY A 219 9.79 -12.07 11.72
N ASP A 220 10.89 -12.28 11.00
CA ASP A 220 12.20 -11.78 11.39
C ASP A 220 12.16 -10.24 11.62
N PRO A 221 12.64 -9.76 12.79
CA PRO A 221 12.59 -8.34 13.14
C PRO A 221 13.49 -7.45 12.27
N THR A 222 14.40 -8.01 11.48
CA THR A 222 15.20 -7.27 10.51
C THR A 222 14.41 -6.87 9.27
N LEU A 223 13.28 -7.55 8.99
CA LEU A 223 12.37 -7.20 7.91
C LEU A 223 11.55 -5.98 8.31
N ARG A 224 11.82 -4.83 7.70
CA ARG A 224 11.24 -3.53 8.12
C ARG A 224 9.94 -3.16 7.44
N VAL A 225 9.56 -3.86 6.37
CA VAL A 225 8.32 -3.57 5.63
C VAL A 225 7.26 -4.60 6.00
N ALA A 226 6.04 -4.14 6.24
CA ALA A 226 4.89 -5.00 6.54
C ALA A 226 3.59 -4.44 5.96
N LEU A 227 2.58 -5.28 5.81
CA LEU A 227 1.22 -4.82 5.55
C LEU A 227 0.71 -4.01 6.75
N ASN A 228 -0.09 -2.98 6.46
CA ASN A 228 -0.75 -2.20 7.49
C ASN A 228 -1.87 -3.01 8.14
N GLU A 229 -1.51 -3.78 9.15
CA GLU A 229 -2.42 -4.49 10.06
C GLU A 229 -2.39 -3.79 11.43
N PRO A 230 -3.08 -2.63 11.55
CA PRO A 230 -3.02 -1.81 12.76
C PRO A 230 -3.78 -2.42 13.95
N ALA A 231 -3.43 -1.97 15.15
CA ALA A 231 -4.00 -2.38 16.42
C ALA A 231 -5.48 -1.93 16.57
N PRO A 232 -6.29 -2.65 17.37
CA PRO A 232 -7.68 -2.26 17.60
C PRO A 232 -7.77 -0.89 18.27
N LEU A 233 -8.87 -0.18 18.03
CA LEU A 233 -9.13 1.09 18.68
C LEU A 233 -9.32 0.92 20.20
N PRO A 234 -8.80 1.85 21.03
CA PRO A 234 -9.10 1.88 22.45
C PRO A 234 -10.61 1.93 22.71
N PRO A 235 -11.10 1.35 23.81
CA PRO A 235 -12.53 1.40 24.17
C PRO A 235 -13.06 2.83 24.20
N ARG A 236 -14.29 3.03 23.71
CA ARG A 236 -14.99 4.31 23.88
C ARG A 236 -15.77 4.27 25.19
N HIS A 237 -15.20 4.89 26.23
CA HIS A 237 -15.79 4.91 27.57
C HIS A 237 -17.13 5.66 27.58
N ALA A 238 -18.16 5.06 28.19
CA ALA A 238 -19.53 5.59 28.20
C ALA A 238 -19.69 6.85 29.08
N ASP A 239 -18.81 7.02 30.07
CA ASP A 239 -18.69 8.20 30.93
C ASP A 239 -17.73 9.27 30.38
N GLY A 240 -17.15 9.05 29.20
CA GLY A 240 -16.25 9.98 28.55
C GLY A 240 -16.95 11.27 28.10
N HIS A 241 -16.31 12.42 28.35
CA HIS A 241 -16.77 13.72 27.88
C HIS A 241 -15.99 14.16 26.64
N LYS A 242 -16.34 15.30 26.02
CA LYS A 242 -15.65 15.82 24.81
C LYS A 242 -14.13 15.90 24.94
N GLY A 243 -13.59 16.29 26.11
CA GLY A 243 -12.14 16.31 26.35
C GLY A 243 -11.48 14.93 26.51
N SER A 244 -12.24 13.85 26.71
CA SER A 244 -11.72 12.48 26.82
C SER A 244 -11.31 11.90 25.47
N PHE A 245 -11.72 12.54 24.37
CA PHE A 245 -11.51 12.07 23.00
C PHE A 245 -10.67 13.04 22.17
N GLY A 246 -9.85 13.85 22.85
CA GLY A 246 -8.89 14.78 22.27
C GLY A 246 -9.46 16.16 21.92
N ASP A 247 -8.64 17.17 22.14
CA ASP A 247 -8.78 18.55 21.67
C ASP A 247 -7.74 18.82 20.58
N VAL A 248 -8.19 19.12 19.35
CA VAL A 248 -7.32 19.30 18.19
C VAL A 248 -7.50 20.69 17.60
N LEU A 249 -6.38 21.38 17.37
CA LEU A 249 -6.32 22.64 16.66
C LEU A 249 -5.98 22.43 15.18
N PHE A 250 -6.88 22.83 14.30
CA PHE A 250 -6.64 22.96 12.87
C PHE A 250 -6.24 24.40 12.55
N ILE A 251 -5.07 24.59 11.96
CA ILE A 251 -4.60 25.88 11.43
C ILE A 251 -4.67 25.77 9.91
N ALA A 252 -5.76 26.28 9.34
CA ALA A 252 -6.19 25.93 8.00
C ALA A 252 -7.09 27.01 7.37
N GLY A 253 -7.18 26.99 6.05
CA GLY A 253 -8.03 27.88 5.26
C GLY A 253 -7.36 29.18 4.83
N ALA A 254 -7.77 29.62 3.65
CA ALA A 254 -7.41 30.88 3.00
C ALA A 254 -8.48 31.18 1.94
N ALA A 255 -8.51 32.41 1.41
CA ALA A 255 -9.40 32.77 0.31
C ALA A 255 -9.26 31.76 -0.84
N GLY A 256 -10.39 31.19 -1.26
CA GLY A 256 -10.44 30.12 -2.27
C GLY A 256 -10.42 28.69 -1.72
N TYR A 257 -10.07 28.48 -0.45
CA TYR A 257 -9.98 27.16 0.19
C TYR A 257 -10.95 27.01 1.36
N TYR A 258 -12.25 26.97 1.05
CA TYR A 258 -13.29 26.79 2.06
C TYR A 258 -13.49 25.32 2.48
N GLY A 259 -13.36 24.39 1.53
CA GLY A 259 -13.62 22.97 1.77
C GLY A 259 -12.57 22.32 2.67
N ALA A 260 -11.29 22.52 2.38
CA ALA A 260 -10.17 21.89 3.07
C ALA A 260 -10.21 22.02 4.61
N PRO A 261 -10.34 23.23 5.20
CA PRO A 261 -10.43 23.37 6.65
C PRO A 261 -11.67 22.66 7.24
N CYS A 262 -12.82 22.71 6.55
CA CYS A 262 -14.04 22.03 7.00
C CYS A 262 -13.90 20.50 6.96
N PHE A 263 -13.36 19.93 5.87
CA PHE A 263 -13.20 18.48 5.74
C PHE A 263 -12.25 17.92 6.81
N ALA A 264 -11.13 18.58 7.07
CA ALA A 264 -10.20 18.16 8.11
C ALA A 264 -10.85 18.22 9.51
N ALA A 265 -11.49 19.34 9.86
CA ALA A 265 -12.08 19.51 11.19
C ALA A 265 -13.31 18.60 11.41
N LEU A 266 -14.19 18.44 10.42
CA LEU A 266 -15.35 17.55 10.53
C LEU A 266 -14.95 16.07 10.52
N ALA A 267 -13.90 15.69 9.79
CA ALA A 267 -13.42 14.32 9.78
C ALA A 267 -12.95 13.87 11.17
N LEU A 268 -12.35 14.77 11.97
CA LEU A 268 -12.07 14.51 13.38
C LEU A 268 -13.32 14.03 14.12
N LEU A 269 -14.38 14.83 14.05
CA LEU A 269 -15.62 14.60 14.78
C LEU A 269 -16.32 13.32 14.28
N ARG A 270 -16.34 13.11 12.96
CA ARG A 270 -16.95 11.93 12.32
C ARG A 270 -16.18 10.64 12.60
N ALA A 271 -14.86 10.71 12.76
CA ALA A 271 -14.01 9.57 13.11
C ALA A 271 -13.96 9.31 14.64
N GLY A 272 -14.69 10.09 15.43
CA GLY A 272 -14.90 9.84 16.86
C GLY A 272 -14.06 10.71 17.79
N GLY A 273 -13.30 11.68 17.27
CA GLY A 273 -12.61 12.68 18.08
C GLY A 273 -13.57 13.62 18.82
N GLY A 274 -13.05 14.30 19.82
CA GLY A 274 -13.84 15.03 20.82
C GLY A 274 -14.10 16.50 20.47
N TYR A 275 -13.03 17.28 20.28
CA TYR A 275 -13.12 18.72 20.15
C TYR A 275 -12.27 19.23 18.97
N ALA A 276 -12.91 19.86 17.99
CA ALA A 276 -12.26 20.44 16.82
C ALA A 276 -12.23 21.97 16.92
N ARG A 277 -11.05 22.57 17.02
CA ARG A 277 -10.84 24.02 16.94
C ARG A 277 -10.29 24.36 15.56
N LEU A 278 -10.88 25.33 14.88
CA LEU A 278 -10.42 25.77 13.56
C LEU A 278 -9.96 27.22 13.62
N ALA A 279 -8.63 27.40 13.64
CA ALA A 279 -7.99 28.68 13.44
C ALA A 279 -7.84 28.98 11.94
N THR A 280 -8.56 30.01 11.51
CA THR A 280 -8.76 30.36 10.09
C THR A 280 -8.87 31.88 9.95
N PRO A 281 -8.66 32.46 8.75
CA PRO A 281 -8.83 33.89 8.53
C PRO A 281 -10.19 34.40 9.04
N ARG A 282 -10.20 35.57 9.69
CA ARG A 282 -11.39 36.10 10.35
C ARG A 282 -12.57 36.27 9.40
N SER A 283 -12.32 36.71 8.17
CA SER A 283 -13.35 36.88 7.15
C SER A 283 -14.02 35.56 6.74
N LEU A 284 -13.30 34.43 6.82
CA LEU A 284 -13.80 33.12 6.42
C LEU A 284 -14.70 32.47 7.49
N ALA A 285 -14.48 32.75 8.77
CA ALA A 285 -15.12 32.04 9.87
C ALA A 285 -16.67 31.97 9.77
N PRO A 286 -17.41 33.04 9.45
CA PRO A 286 -18.87 32.96 9.30
C PRO A 286 -19.32 32.03 8.17
N HIS A 287 -18.59 32.00 7.05
CA HIS A 287 -18.92 31.14 5.91
C HIS A 287 -18.66 29.66 6.23
N LEU A 288 -17.53 29.38 6.88
CA LEU A 288 -17.19 28.03 7.29
C LEU A 288 -18.12 27.51 8.40
N ALA A 289 -18.59 28.38 9.30
CA ALA A 289 -19.56 28.03 10.32
C ALA A 289 -20.90 27.57 9.76
N ALA A 290 -21.30 28.06 8.58
CA ALA A 290 -22.49 27.57 7.88
C ALA A 290 -22.31 26.15 7.32
N LEU A 291 -21.06 25.73 7.04
CA LEU A 291 -20.73 24.41 6.49
C LEU A 291 -20.38 23.37 7.57
N ALA A 292 -19.87 23.84 8.71
CA ALA A 292 -19.32 23.01 9.79
C ALA A 292 -19.67 23.60 11.16
N SER A 293 -20.96 23.62 11.49
CA SER A 293 -21.50 24.29 12.69
C SER A 293 -21.01 23.72 14.03
N GLU A 294 -20.55 22.47 14.02
CA GLU A 294 -20.06 21.73 15.18
C GLU A 294 -18.60 22.07 15.51
N VAL A 295 -17.90 22.74 14.60
CA VAL A 295 -16.49 23.15 14.77
C VAL A 295 -16.40 24.45 15.56
N VAL A 296 -15.39 24.54 16.43
CA VAL A 296 -15.13 25.73 17.24
C VAL A 296 -14.19 26.65 16.50
N PHE A 297 -14.71 27.74 15.97
CA PHE A 297 -13.92 28.70 15.18
C PHE A 297 -13.07 29.61 16.07
N VAL A 298 -11.82 29.80 15.67
CA VAL A 298 -10.86 30.71 16.32
C VAL A 298 -10.38 31.73 15.28
N PRO A 299 -11.15 32.81 15.03
CA PRO A 299 -10.83 33.79 14.00
C PRO A 299 -9.43 34.41 14.18
N GLN A 300 -8.60 34.32 13.15
CA GLN A 300 -7.22 34.81 13.18
C GLN A 300 -7.04 36.09 12.37
N ALA A 301 -5.92 36.77 12.61
CA ALA A 301 -5.45 37.83 11.75
C ALA A 301 -5.17 37.32 10.33
N GLU A 302 -5.52 38.12 9.33
CA GLU A 302 -5.47 37.75 7.92
C GLU A 302 -4.73 38.78 7.07
N THR A 303 -4.20 38.33 5.94
CA THR A 303 -3.60 39.18 4.91
C THR A 303 -4.70 39.86 4.09
N ALA A 304 -4.34 40.84 3.25
CA ALA A 304 -5.29 41.50 2.35
C ALA A 304 -5.97 40.51 1.37
N ASP A 305 -5.27 39.43 1.03
CA ASP A 305 -5.76 38.37 0.13
C ASP A 305 -6.55 37.28 0.87
N GLY A 306 -6.88 37.47 2.16
CA GLY A 306 -7.68 36.53 2.94
C GLY A 306 -6.96 35.23 3.31
N ALA A 307 -5.64 35.26 3.48
CA ALA A 307 -4.85 34.15 4.03
C ALA A 307 -4.43 34.43 5.49
N LEU A 308 -3.92 33.45 6.22
CA LEU A 308 -3.43 33.68 7.59
C LEU A 308 -2.17 34.58 7.60
N ALA A 309 -2.20 35.64 8.42
CA ALA A 309 -1.10 36.60 8.54
C ALA A 309 -0.05 36.17 9.58
N GLU A 310 1.19 36.59 9.38
CA GLU A 310 2.33 36.21 10.24
C GLU A 310 2.17 36.71 11.68
N GLN A 311 1.46 37.82 11.87
CA GLN A 311 1.11 38.36 13.19
C GLN A 311 0.26 37.42 14.05
N ALA A 312 -0.40 36.40 13.46
CA ALA A 312 -1.17 35.40 14.20
C ALA A 312 -0.30 34.42 15.01
N ALA A 313 1.02 34.38 14.76
CA ALA A 313 1.92 33.34 15.29
C ALA A 313 1.85 33.16 16.82
N GLU A 314 1.98 34.24 17.59
CA GLU A 314 2.03 34.16 19.06
C GLU A 314 0.71 33.62 19.65
N GLY A 315 -0.43 34.09 19.11
CA GLY A 315 -1.75 33.60 19.54
C GLY A 315 -1.97 32.13 19.19
N LEU A 316 -1.52 31.71 18.00
CA LEU A 316 -1.59 30.32 17.56
C LEU A 316 -0.71 29.40 18.41
N LEU A 317 0.51 29.83 18.76
CA LEU A 317 1.40 29.05 19.62
C LEU A 317 0.87 28.92 21.05
N ALA A 318 0.32 30.02 21.60
CA ALA A 318 -0.33 29.99 22.91
C ALA A 318 -1.53 29.04 22.93
N LEU A 319 -2.30 28.95 21.84
CA LEU A 319 -3.40 28.00 21.71
C LEU A 319 -2.90 26.57 21.51
N ALA A 320 -1.89 26.36 20.67
CA ALA A 320 -1.28 25.06 20.40
C ALA A 320 -0.72 24.39 21.67
N ALA A 321 -0.24 25.18 22.63
CA ALA A 321 0.25 24.67 23.91
C ALA A 321 -0.83 24.11 24.85
N ARG A 322 -2.13 24.27 24.50
CA ARG A 322 -3.28 23.91 25.34
C ARG A 322 -4.16 22.82 24.76
N VAL A 323 -3.77 22.25 23.62
CA VAL A 323 -4.51 21.20 22.90
C VAL A 323 -3.65 19.94 22.83
N ASP A 324 -4.25 18.81 22.48
CA ASP A 324 -3.55 17.53 22.42
C ASP A 324 -2.77 17.35 21.11
N CYS A 325 -3.21 18.00 20.03
CA CYS A 325 -2.58 17.92 18.72
C CYS A 325 -2.89 19.15 17.86
N VAL A 326 -1.98 19.47 16.93
CA VAL A 326 -2.19 20.48 15.88
C VAL A 326 -2.17 19.81 14.51
N ALA A 327 -3.13 20.15 13.66
CA ALA A 327 -3.09 19.92 12.22
C ALA A 327 -2.86 21.25 11.51
N LEU A 328 -1.88 21.30 10.60
CA LEU A 328 -1.42 22.51 9.93
C LEU A 328 -1.29 22.27 8.43
N GLY A 329 -1.86 23.16 7.62
CA GLY A 329 -1.54 23.24 6.19
C GLY A 329 -2.69 23.06 5.21
N ASN A 330 -3.85 22.57 5.65
CA ASN A 330 -5.01 22.35 4.79
C ASN A 330 -5.53 23.70 4.23
N GLY A 331 -5.20 23.98 2.97
CA GLY A 331 -5.63 25.18 2.24
C GLY A 331 -5.13 26.49 2.81
N LEU A 332 -3.85 26.60 3.18
CA LEU A 332 -3.27 27.84 3.72
C LEU A 332 -2.90 28.89 2.67
N SER A 333 -2.94 28.53 1.38
CA SER A 333 -2.37 29.29 0.25
C SER A 333 -0.84 29.35 0.26
N LEU A 334 -0.29 29.78 -0.89
CA LEU A 334 1.15 29.93 -1.10
C LEU A 334 1.63 31.39 -0.89
N ALA A 335 0.82 32.23 -0.24
CA ALA A 335 1.19 33.62 0.05
C ALA A 335 2.47 33.67 0.90
N ALA A 336 3.44 34.51 0.51
CA ALA A 336 4.77 34.54 1.14
C ALA A 336 4.72 34.77 2.65
N GLU A 337 3.79 35.60 3.13
CA GLU A 337 3.58 35.84 4.56
C GLU A 337 3.06 34.60 5.30
N THR A 338 2.07 33.91 4.75
CA THR A 338 1.54 32.67 5.34
C THR A 338 2.59 31.56 5.34
N GLN A 339 3.43 31.48 4.31
CA GLN A 339 4.53 30.52 4.25
C GLN A 339 5.60 30.82 5.32
N ARG A 340 5.88 32.09 5.63
CA ARG A 340 6.73 32.48 6.78
C ARG A 340 6.07 32.12 8.11
N LEU A 341 4.76 32.35 8.27
CA LEU A 341 4.00 31.93 9.44
C LEU A 341 4.18 30.43 9.70
N VAL A 342 3.96 29.59 8.68
CA VAL A 342 4.12 28.13 8.82
C VAL A 342 5.54 27.76 9.28
N ARG A 343 6.58 28.32 8.66
CA ARG A 343 7.98 28.06 9.04
C ARG A 343 8.31 28.50 10.47
N ARG A 344 7.63 29.53 10.99
CA ARG A 344 7.75 29.94 12.40
C ARG A 344 6.99 29.00 13.34
N LEU A 345 5.81 28.52 12.94
CA LEU A 345 4.98 27.65 13.77
C LEU A 345 5.54 26.23 13.91
N VAL A 346 5.99 25.62 12.81
CA VAL A 346 6.41 24.22 12.77
C VAL A 346 7.46 23.86 13.83
N PRO A 347 8.61 24.56 13.98
CA PRO A 347 9.56 24.21 15.03
C PRO A 347 9.07 24.52 16.46
N ALA A 348 8.12 25.46 16.61
CA ALA A 348 7.69 26.00 17.91
C ALA A 348 6.45 25.32 18.53
N ILE A 349 5.62 24.63 17.73
CA ILE A 349 4.45 23.91 18.25
C ILE A 349 4.91 22.78 19.21
N PRO A 350 4.51 22.78 20.49
CA PRO A 350 5.08 21.88 21.51
C PRO A 350 4.39 20.51 21.60
N VAL A 351 3.34 20.28 20.81
CA VAL A 351 2.50 19.06 20.82
C VAL A 351 2.64 18.30 19.49
N PRO A 352 2.12 17.06 19.39
CA PRO A 352 2.08 16.33 18.12
C PRO A 352 1.53 17.19 16.97
N LEU A 353 2.21 17.16 15.83
CA LEU A 353 1.89 17.97 14.65
C LEU A 353 1.58 17.08 13.44
N LEU A 354 0.42 17.28 12.82
CA LEU A 354 0.09 16.78 11.49
C LEU A 354 0.33 17.90 10.48
N LEU A 355 1.18 17.67 9.49
CA LEU A 355 1.52 18.64 8.45
C LEU A 355 1.09 18.11 7.09
N ASP A 356 0.23 18.86 6.41
CA ASP A 356 -0.33 18.49 5.09
C ASP A 356 -0.33 19.67 4.11
N GLY A 357 -0.55 19.39 2.82
CA GLY A 357 -0.84 20.40 1.80
C GLY A 357 0.15 21.57 1.76
N ASP A 358 -0.38 22.80 1.86
CA ASP A 358 0.43 24.03 1.79
C ASP A 358 1.41 24.16 2.97
N GLY A 359 1.15 23.45 4.08
CA GLY A 359 2.09 23.35 5.19
C GLY A 359 3.36 22.58 4.80
N LEU A 360 3.20 21.47 4.08
CA LEU A 360 4.33 20.74 3.49
C LEU A 360 5.04 21.60 2.44
N THR A 361 4.30 22.40 1.67
CA THR A 361 4.89 23.35 0.72
C THR A 361 5.75 24.42 1.36
N ALA A 362 5.33 24.98 2.48
CA ALA A 362 6.14 25.93 3.22
C ALA A 362 7.45 25.29 3.73
N ILE A 363 7.35 24.08 4.26
CA ILE A 363 8.48 23.36 4.84
C ILE A 363 9.43 22.80 3.79
N ALA A 364 8.99 22.53 2.57
CA ALA A 364 9.90 22.09 1.50
C ALA A 364 11.04 23.09 1.20
N ALA A 365 10.86 24.38 1.50
CA ALA A 365 11.92 25.37 1.37
C ALA A 365 12.90 25.41 2.57
N ALA A 366 12.56 24.74 3.67
CA ALA A 366 13.34 24.71 4.93
C ALA A 366 13.08 23.39 5.71
N PRO A 367 13.34 22.22 5.12
CA PRO A 367 12.99 20.92 5.72
C PRO A 367 13.77 20.62 7.01
N GLU A 368 14.91 21.28 7.22
CA GLU A 368 15.69 21.19 8.46
C GLU A 368 14.93 21.66 9.70
N LEU A 369 13.89 22.49 9.55
CA LEU A 369 13.03 22.93 10.65
C LEU A 369 12.31 21.75 11.33
N LEU A 370 12.05 20.66 10.59
CA LEU A 370 11.43 19.45 11.14
C LEU A 370 12.30 18.82 12.23
N ARG A 371 13.63 18.86 12.08
CA ARG A 371 14.59 18.29 13.04
C ARG A 371 14.65 19.05 14.36
N GLN A 372 14.17 20.28 14.38
CA GLN A 372 14.15 21.11 15.59
C GLN A 372 13.00 20.75 16.52
N ARG A 373 12.03 19.97 16.05
CA ARG A 373 10.86 19.58 16.82
C ARG A 373 11.21 18.48 17.82
N ARG A 374 10.66 18.60 19.03
CA ARG A 374 10.74 17.56 20.07
C ARG A 374 9.50 16.68 20.12
N ALA A 375 8.34 17.26 19.85
CA ALA A 375 7.10 16.51 19.79
C ALA A 375 6.97 15.78 18.44
N PRO A 376 6.32 14.61 18.41
CA PRO A 376 6.14 13.83 17.18
C PRO A 376 5.53 14.65 16.04
N THR A 377 5.91 14.30 14.81
CA THR A 377 5.40 14.95 13.60
C THR A 377 4.95 13.89 12.61
N VAL A 378 3.77 14.07 12.03
CA VAL A 378 3.24 13.27 10.92
C VAL A 378 3.20 14.16 9.69
N LEU A 379 3.88 13.75 8.63
CA LEU A 379 3.82 14.38 7.31
C LEU A 379 2.91 13.55 6.43
N THR A 380 2.01 14.17 5.67
CA THR A 380 1.10 13.44 4.77
C THR A 380 1.31 13.78 3.28
N PRO A 381 2.54 13.74 2.74
CA PRO A 381 2.78 14.13 1.36
C PRO A 381 2.20 13.12 0.36
N HIS A 382 1.68 13.59 -0.78
CA HIS A 382 1.61 12.78 -1.99
C HIS A 382 2.99 12.72 -2.69
N LEU A 383 3.15 11.89 -3.73
CA LEU A 383 4.45 11.72 -4.42
C LEU A 383 5.09 13.05 -4.88
N GLY A 384 4.30 13.96 -5.48
CA GLY A 384 4.78 15.30 -5.85
C GLY A 384 5.20 16.21 -4.68
N GLU A 385 4.50 16.18 -3.55
CA GLU A 385 4.90 16.91 -2.33
C GLU A 385 6.18 16.31 -1.75
N MET A 386 6.30 14.97 -1.75
CA MET A 386 7.50 14.27 -1.31
C MET A 386 8.72 14.60 -2.18
N ALA A 387 8.55 14.58 -3.50
CA ALA A 387 9.60 14.96 -4.46
C ALA A 387 10.14 16.37 -4.17
N ARG A 388 9.25 17.31 -3.90
CA ARG A 388 9.60 18.68 -3.54
C ARG A 388 10.25 18.81 -2.16
N LEU A 389 9.80 18.04 -1.16
CA LEU A 389 10.43 18.01 0.17
C LEU A 389 11.84 17.41 0.16
N LEU A 390 12.06 16.38 -0.69
CA LEU A 390 13.35 15.72 -0.85
C LEU A 390 14.30 16.44 -1.83
N ASP A 391 13.82 17.47 -2.54
CA ASP A 391 14.51 18.10 -3.67
C ASP A 391 14.98 17.08 -4.72
N GLN A 392 14.07 16.17 -5.09
CA GLN A 392 14.31 15.10 -6.05
C GLN A 392 13.26 15.09 -7.17
N PRO A 393 13.61 14.64 -8.39
CA PRO A 393 12.62 14.42 -9.43
C PRO A 393 11.53 13.43 -8.98
N LEU A 394 10.28 13.70 -9.38
CA LEU A 394 9.15 12.81 -9.10
C LEU A 394 9.40 11.36 -9.56
N SER A 395 10.08 11.18 -10.70
CA SER A 395 10.44 9.86 -11.22
C SER A 395 11.36 9.06 -10.30
N VAL A 396 12.25 9.72 -9.56
CA VAL A 396 13.14 9.07 -8.59
C VAL A 396 12.34 8.59 -7.38
N VAL A 397 11.45 9.43 -6.84
CA VAL A 397 10.58 9.07 -5.71
C VAL A 397 9.60 7.97 -6.11
N ALA A 398 9.05 8.02 -7.32
CA ALA A 398 8.12 7.02 -7.82
C ALA A 398 8.79 5.66 -8.12
N ALA A 399 10.08 5.64 -8.44
CA ALA A 399 10.83 4.40 -8.69
C ALA A 399 11.15 3.63 -7.40
N ASP A 400 11.34 4.33 -6.28
CA ASP A 400 11.59 3.77 -4.95
C ASP A 400 10.76 4.52 -3.88
N PRO A 401 9.44 4.33 -3.83
CA PRO A 401 8.58 5.04 -2.89
C PRO A 401 8.81 4.59 -1.45
N ILE A 402 9.14 3.31 -1.22
CA ILE A 402 9.44 2.75 0.11
C ILE A 402 10.72 3.38 0.65
N GLY A 403 11.83 3.28 -0.08
CA GLY A 403 13.09 3.85 0.37
C GLY A 403 13.03 5.37 0.48
N SER A 404 12.26 6.04 -0.39
CA SER A 404 12.06 7.50 -0.27
C SER A 404 11.32 7.89 1.01
N ALA A 405 10.27 7.16 1.36
CA ALA A 405 9.53 7.39 2.62
C ALA A 405 10.39 7.08 3.85
N GLU A 406 11.13 5.97 3.84
CA GLU A 406 12.04 5.57 4.92
C GLU A 406 13.15 6.61 5.14
N ARG A 407 13.84 7.02 4.06
CA ARG A 407 14.89 8.06 4.13
C ARG A 407 14.34 9.38 4.64
N ALA A 408 13.16 9.79 4.18
CA ALA A 408 12.49 11.00 4.64
C ALA A 408 12.16 10.94 6.14
N ALA A 409 11.59 9.82 6.60
CA ALA A 409 11.19 9.63 7.99
C ALA A 409 12.40 9.70 8.94
N ALA A 410 13.47 8.98 8.59
CA ALA A 410 14.73 9.00 9.33
C ALA A 410 15.40 10.38 9.30
N ALA A 411 15.47 11.03 8.13
CA ALA A 411 16.15 12.31 7.95
C ALA A 411 15.50 13.45 8.74
N TRP A 412 14.18 13.41 8.96
CA TRP A 412 13.44 14.48 9.65
C TRP A 412 12.97 14.12 11.05
N GLY A 413 13.19 12.88 11.50
CA GLY A 413 12.64 12.40 12.78
C GLY A 413 11.11 12.44 12.81
N ALA A 414 10.48 12.24 11.65
CA ALA A 414 9.03 12.37 11.46
C ALA A 414 8.41 11.08 10.91
N ILE A 415 7.14 10.86 11.20
CA ILE A 415 6.34 9.81 10.57
C ILE A 415 5.90 10.33 9.21
N VAL A 416 6.13 9.55 8.16
CA VAL A 416 5.80 9.92 6.78
C VAL A 416 4.66 9.03 6.29
N VAL A 417 3.51 9.63 6.04
CA VAL A 417 2.36 9.02 5.35
C VAL A 417 2.44 9.41 3.88
N LEU A 418 3.17 8.64 3.08
CA LEU A 418 3.31 8.87 1.65
C LEU A 418 2.05 8.37 0.92
N LYS A 419 1.17 9.33 0.58
CA LYS A 419 -0.13 9.09 -0.05
C LYS A 419 0.05 8.52 -1.46
N GLY A 420 -0.71 7.48 -1.76
CA GLY A 420 -0.79 6.82 -3.06
C GLY A 420 -1.80 5.68 -3.03
N ALA A 421 -1.95 4.96 -4.14
CA ALA A 421 -2.85 3.80 -4.24
C ALA A 421 -2.52 2.72 -3.19
N ARG A 422 -1.23 2.56 -2.87
CA ARG A 422 -0.76 1.89 -1.66
C ARG A 422 -0.06 2.92 -0.80
N THR A 423 -0.77 3.45 0.20
CA THR A 423 -0.18 4.46 1.09
C THR A 423 0.88 3.81 1.98
N LEU A 424 2.05 4.44 2.08
CA LEU A 424 3.15 3.98 2.91
C LEU A 424 3.21 4.82 4.19
N ILE A 425 3.36 4.18 5.33
CA ILE A 425 3.55 4.83 6.63
C ILE A 425 4.93 4.45 7.14
N ALA A 426 5.91 5.32 6.95
CA ALA A 426 7.28 5.14 7.39
C ALA A 426 7.52 5.87 8.72
N THR A 427 8.20 5.21 9.65
CA THR A 427 8.53 5.76 10.96
C THR A 427 10.05 6.03 11.09
N PRO A 428 10.48 6.94 11.99
CA PRO A 428 11.90 7.31 12.10
C PRO A 428 12.85 6.17 12.48
N ASP A 429 12.34 5.09 13.05
CA ASP A 429 13.06 3.87 13.42
C ASP A 429 13.24 2.88 12.24
N GLY A 430 12.74 3.23 11.05
CA GLY A 430 12.93 2.49 9.81
C GLY A 430 11.81 1.53 9.45
N GLU A 431 10.79 1.35 10.31
CA GLU A 431 9.64 0.52 9.96
C GLU A 431 8.75 1.20 8.90
N VAL A 432 8.20 0.40 7.98
CA VAL A 432 7.29 0.87 6.93
C VAL A 432 6.06 -0.03 6.87
N SER A 433 4.89 0.56 7.09
CA SER A 433 3.60 -0.12 6.88
C SER A 433 3.02 0.24 5.51
N LEU A 434 2.59 -0.77 4.74
CA LEU A 434 1.94 -0.62 3.44
C LEU A 434 0.43 -0.83 3.58
N ASN A 435 -0.35 0.22 3.34
CA ASN A 435 -1.80 0.18 3.44
C ASN A 435 -2.45 -0.23 2.11
N CYS A 436 -3.30 -1.25 2.17
CA CYS A 436 -4.01 -1.77 1.01
C CYS A 436 -5.51 -1.42 0.97
N THR A 437 -6.06 -0.77 1.98
CA THR A 437 -7.43 -0.24 1.94
C THR A 437 -7.50 1.01 1.07
N GLY A 438 -8.68 1.28 0.53
CA GLY A 438 -8.93 2.39 -0.39
C GLY A 438 -8.94 1.95 -1.85
N ASN A 439 -9.45 2.84 -2.70
CA ASN A 439 -9.65 2.60 -4.13
C ASN A 439 -9.42 3.89 -4.94
N SER A 440 -9.53 3.79 -6.26
CA SER A 440 -9.29 4.90 -7.19
C SER A 440 -10.21 6.11 -6.98
N GLY A 441 -11.40 5.93 -6.39
CA GLY A 441 -12.31 7.03 -6.09
C GLY A 441 -11.75 8.03 -5.08
N LEU A 442 -10.76 7.63 -4.28
CA LEU A 442 -10.06 8.53 -3.36
C LEU A 442 -9.18 9.56 -4.08
N ALA A 443 -8.93 9.42 -5.39
CA ALA A 443 -8.16 10.33 -6.22
C ALA A 443 -8.96 11.59 -6.62
N THR A 444 -9.55 12.26 -5.63
CA THR A 444 -10.33 13.49 -5.80
C THR A 444 -9.95 14.52 -4.74
N ALA A 445 -10.22 15.80 -5.01
CA ALA A 445 -9.88 16.88 -4.09
C ALA A 445 -10.63 16.74 -2.75
N GLY A 446 -9.95 17.05 -1.64
CA GLY A 446 -10.53 17.03 -0.30
C GLY A 446 -10.38 15.71 0.46
N THR A 447 -10.10 14.58 -0.21
CA THR A 447 -9.92 13.29 0.48
C THR A 447 -8.68 13.28 1.37
N GLY A 448 -7.62 14.01 0.99
CA GLY A 448 -6.44 14.25 1.81
C GLY A 448 -6.76 15.02 3.10
N ASP A 449 -7.64 16.03 3.02
CA ASP A 449 -8.08 16.78 4.20
C ASP A 449 -8.86 15.88 5.17
N VAL A 450 -9.73 15.01 4.64
CA VAL A 450 -10.43 14.00 5.43
C VAL A 450 -9.45 13.03 6.11
N LEU A 451 -8.35 12.64 5.43
CA LEU A 451 -7.31 11.79 6.01
C LEU A 451 -6.65 12.47 7.21
N VAL A 452 -6.29 13.75 7.11
CA VAL A 452 -5.67 14.50 8.22
C VAL A 452 -6.56 14.49 9.45
N GLY A 453 -7.85 14.83 9.28
CA GLY A 453 -8.81 14.79 10.39
C GLY A 453 -9.04 13.39 10.96
N THR A 454 -9.00 12.37 10.11
CA THR A 454 -9.13 10.97 10.54
C THR A 454 -7.94 10.54 11.39
N ILE A 455 -6.71 10.86 10.99
CA ILE A 455 -5.50 10.58 11.80
C ILE A 455 -5.55 11.37 13.12
N ALA A 456 -5.95 12.64 13.08
CA ALA A 456 -6.12 13.45 14.28
C ALA A 456 -7.14 12.83 15.27
N ALA A 457 -8.19 12.18 14.76
CA ALA A 457 -9.17 11.52 15.62
C ALA A 457 -8.55 10.30 16.31
N MET A 458 -7.71 9.55 15.61
CA MET A 458 -7.02 8.40 16.19
C MET A 458 -6.08 8.82 17.34
N LEU A 459 -5.40 9.97 17.19
CA LEU A 459 -4.64 10.59 18.28
C LEU A 459 -5.53 10.97 19.46
N GLY A 460 -6.65 11.64 19.18
CA GLY A 460 -7.61 12.04 20.22
C GLY A 460 -8.25 10.86 20.96
N LEU A 461 -8.37 9.70 20.30
CA LEU A 461 -8.80 8.45 20.94
C LEU A 461 -7.73 7.78 21.81
N GLY A 462 -6.54 8.37 21.92
CA GLY A 462 -5.46 7.92 22.80
C GLY A 462 -4.45 6.98 22.16
N LEU A 463 -4.42 6.86 20.83
CA LEU A 463 -3.40 6.06 20.16
C LEU A 463 -2.05 6.79 20.12
N PRO A 464 -0.92 6.07 20.32
CA PRO A 464 0.41 6.61 20.03
C PRO A 464 0.51 7.10 18.59
N VAL A 465 1.31 8.14 18.34
CA VAL A 465 1.33 8.83 17.04
C VAL A 465 1.59 7.93 15.83
N PRO A 466 2.57 7.00 15.84
CA PRO A 466 2.73 6.05 14.74
C PRO A 466 1.50 5.19 14.50
N GLU A 467 0.85 4.72 15.56
CA GLU A 467 -0.34 3.88 15.47
C GLU A 467 -1.56 4.67 15.00
N ALA A 468 -1.69 5.92 15.43
CA ALA A 468 -2.74 6.81 14.98
C ALA A 468 -2.66 7.06 13.46
N ALA A 469 -1.45 7.22 12.91
CA ALA A 469 -1.25 7.32 11.47
C ALA A 469 -1.68 6.02 10.76
N ARG A 470 -1.25 4.86 11.26
CA ARG A 470 -1.59 3.54 10.69
C ARG A 470 -3.10 3.27 10.71
N VAL A 471 -3.77 3.47 11.84
CA VAL A 471 -5.22 3.29 11.97
C VAL A 471 -5.98 4.35 11.16
N GLY A 472 -5.52 5.60 11.17
CA GLY A 472 -6.18 6.70 10.47
C GLY A 472 -6.21 6.48 8.96
N VAL A 473 -5.06 6.08 8.37
CA VAL A 473 -4.97 5.68 6.96
C VAL A 473 -5.86 4.48 6.66
N PHE A 474 -5.85 3.46 7.54
CA PHE A 474 -6.66 2.26 7.34
C PHE A 474 -8.17 2.57 7.29
N VAL A 475 -8.67 3.33 8.29
CA VAL A 475 -10.08 3.72 8.42
C VAL A 475 -10.51 4.63 7.28
N HIS A 476 -9.64 5.56 6.86
CA HIS A 476 -9.87 6.40 5.68
C HIS A 476 -10.06 5.58 4.42
N GLY A 477 -9.14 4.65 4.14
CA GLY A 477 -9.26 3.74 2.99
C GLY A 477 -10.49 2.86 3.07
N LEU A 478 -10.79 2.31 4.26
CA LEU A 478 -11.99 1.50 4.50
C LEU A 478 -13.29 2.29 4.24
N ALA A 479 -13.34 3.55 4.62
CA ALA A 479 -14.49 4.42 4.30
C ALA A 479 -14.61 4.63 2.79
N GLY A 480 -13.49 4.83 2.09
CA GLY A 480 -13.45 4.91 0.62
C GLY A 480 -13.98 3.64 -0.05
N ASP A 481 -13.57 2.46 0.43
CA ASP A 481 -14.01 1.16 -0.11
C ASP A 481 -15.50 0.95 0.05
N ARG A 482 -16.06 1.40 1.19
CA ARG A 482 -17.51 1.35 1.42
C ARG A 482 -18.28 2.24 0.47
N VAL A 483 -17.84 3.49 0.29
CA VAL A 483 -18.49 4.41 -0.65
C VAL A 483 -18.43 3.85 -2.07
N ALA A 484 -17.28 3.32 -2.50
CA ALA A 484 -17.15 2.72 -3.82
C ALA A 484 -18.06 1.49 -4.01
N ALA A 485 -18.22 0.66 -2.99
CA ALA A 485 -19.13 -0.48 -3.04
C ALA A 485 -20.61 -0.07 -3.10
N GLU A 486 -20.99 1.04 -2.46
CA GLU A 486 -22.38 1.52 -2.39
C GLU A 486 -22.77 2.40 -3.58
N ARG A 487 -21.87 3.28 -4.04
CA ARG A 487 -22.15 4.36 -5.01
C ARG A 487 -21.29 4.32 -6.27
N GLY A 488 -20.29 3.44 -6.32
CA GLY A 488 -19.26 3.42 -7.37
C GLY A 488 -18.06 4.33 -7.06
N ALA A 489 -16.90 4.00 -7.63
CA ALA A 489 -15.65 4.73 -7.37
C ALA A 489 -15.55 6.06 -8.14
N ASP A 490 -16.10 6.12 -9.37
CA ASP A 490 -15.90 7.26 -10.28
C ASP A 490 -16.56 8.56 -9.81
N GLY A 491 -17.64 8.46 -9.02
CA GLY A 491 -18.40 9.60 -8.50
C GLY A 491 -18.08 9.99 -7.06
N LEU A 492 -17.11 9.34 -6.42
CA LEU A 492 -16.77 9.58 -5.02
C LEU A 492 -16.23 11.00 -4.84
N ILE A 493 -16.77 11.73 -3.87
CA ILE A 493 -16.22 13.02 -3.41
C ILE A 493 -15.91 13.01 -1.90
N ALA A 494 -15.13 13.99 -1.44
CA ALA A 494 -14.71 14.07 -0.03
C ALA A 494 -15.88 14.09 0.98
N ARG A 495 -17.05 14.63 0.59
CA ARG A 495 -18.26 14.62 1.43
C ARG A 495 -18.80 13.22 1.64
N ASP A 496 -18.85 12.38 0.60
CA ASP A 496 -19.29 10.99 0.74
C ASP A 496 -18.39 10.23 1.71
N LEU A 497 -17.08 10.45 1.59
CA LEU A 497 -16.09 9.86 2.48
C LEU A 497 -16.31 10.29 3.94
N LEU A 498 -16.53 11.59 4.17
CA LEU A 498 -16.82 12.15 5.49
C LEU A 498 -18.08 11.55 6.12
N GLU A 499 -19.12 11.33 5.30
CA GLU A 499 -20.38 10.69 5.72
C GLU A 499 -20.20 9.20 6.03
N ALA A 500 -19.28 8.52 5.35
CA ALA A 500 -18.99 7.11 5.55
C ALA A 500 -18.08 6.81 6.76
N LEU A 501 -17.31 7.78 7.25
CA LEU A 501 -16.37 7.60 8.37
C LEU A 501 -16.99 6.95 9.62
N PRO A 502 -18.18 7.36 10.13
CA PRO A 502 -18.76 6.74 11.32
C PRO A 502 -19.05 5.24 11.11
N ALA A 503 -19.49 4.84 9.92
CA ALA A 503 -19.74 3.45 9.59
C ALA A 503 -18.43 2.65 9.48
N ALA A 504 -17.39 3.25 8.89
CA ALA A 504 -16.06 2.66 8.83
C ALA A 504 -15.44 2.45 10.22
N VAL A 505 -15.53 3.44 11.12
CA VAL A 505 -15.07 3.32 12.51
C VAL A 505 -15.85 2.24 13.27
N ARG A 506 -17.19 2.19 13.10
CA ARG A 506 -18.02 1.15 13.72
C ARG A 506 -17.57 -0.24 13.26
N ALA A 507 -17.40 -0.45 11.97
CA ALA A 507 -16.94 -1.72 11.43
C ALA A 507 -15.52 -2.04 11.90
N TYR A 508 -14.62 -1.06 11.93
CA TYR A 508 -13.26 -1.25 12.45
C TYR A 508 -13.26 -1.74 13.90
N ARG A 509 -14.17 -1.23 14.75
CA ARG A 509 -14.31 -1.69 16.14
C ARG A 509 -14.92 -3.09 16.25
N ALA A 510 -15.96 -3.38 15.47
CA ALA A 510 -16.72 -4.62 15.58
C ALA A 510 -16.04 -5.81 14.89
N GLU A 511 -15.34 -5.55 13.79
CA GLU A 511 -14.82 -6.55 12.85
C GLU A 511 -13.29 -6.44 12.71
N HIS A 512 -12.60 -5.84 13.69
CA HIS A 512 -11.15 -5.54 13.63
C HIS A 512 -10.31 -6.71 13.10
N ALA A 513 -10.44 -7.88 13.72
CA ALA A 513 -9.68 -9.06 13.34
C ALA A 513 -9.98 -9.48 11.90
N ALA A 514 -11.26 -9.50 11.50
CA ALA A 514 -11.67 -9.86 10.14
C ALA A 514 -11.15 -8.85 9.10
N LEU A 515 -11.13 -7.56 9.41
CA LEU A 515 -10.67 -6.51 8.48
C LEU A 515 -9.14 -6.46 8.33
N THR A 516 -8.40 -6.89 9.34
CA THR A 516 -6.93 -6.79 9.37
C THR A 516 -6.25 -8.12 9.06
N THR A 517 -6.61 -9.21 9.76
CA THR A 517 -5.83 -10.47 9.82
C THR A 517 -6.64 -11.74 9.51
N GLY A 518 -7.98 -11.69 9.56
CA GLY A 518 -8.87 -12.83 9.38
C GLY A 518 -9.40 -13.00 7.94
N GLY A 519 -10.42 -13.85 7.77
CA GLY A 519 -11.17 -13.92 6.50
C GLY A 519 -11.89 -12.60 6.24
N GLY A 520 -11.51 -11.90 5.17
CA GLY A 520 -11.83 -10.49 4.88
C GLY A 520 -10.67 -9.49 5.12
N GLY A 521 -9.50 -10.01 5.56
CA GLY A 521 -8.35 -9.24 6.01
C GLY A 521 -7.58 -8.56 4.87
N VAL A 522 -6.46 -7.91 5.20
CA VAL A 522 -5.67 -7.15 4.21
C VAL A 522 -5.25 -8.02 3.03
N LEU A 523 -4.84 -9.27 3.29
CA LEU A 523 -4.42 -10.22 2.25
C LEU A 523 -5.57 -10.68 1.35
N GLU A 524 -6.80 -10.80 1.85
CA GLU A 524 -7.94 -11.25 1.04
C GLU A 524 -8.50 -10.14 0.12
N ARG A 525 -8.17 -8.88 0.44
CA ARG A 525 -8.50 -7.70 -0.38
C ARG A 525 -7.52 -7.47 -1.53
N LEU A 526 -6.37 -8.15 -1.49
CA LEU A 526 -5.36 -8.14 -2.53
C LEU A 526 -5.67 -9.24 -3.56
#